data_AF-A0A8S3FD76-F1
#
_entry.id   AF-A0A8S3FD76-F1
#
_cell.length_a   1.000
_cell.length_b   1.000
_cell.length_c   1.000
_cell.angle_alpha   90.00
_cell.angle_beta   90.00
_cell.angle_gamma   90.00
#
_symmetry.space_group_name_H-M   'P 1'
#
loop_
_entity.id
_entity.type
_entity.pdbx_description
1 polymer ?
#
loop_
_entity_poly.entity_id
_entity_poly.type
_entity_poly.pdbx_seq_one_letter_code
_entity_poly.pdbx_strand_id
1 'polypeptide(L)'
;MAFVEWQNHRHTNLEAEYRNKYKRLRKLAKTKIEHRQEEYWDEVCEGIEKSIKSNDTATAFSIIRRLKGGSKRVENMPIEDKNGKLLVNSTDQLERWREYFCELLNVHSTVDPYVINEVQITAPSRLDLERQNARPSFEEVKRALNQMKSRKAPGSDEVTADILKAGGLRLSQS
;
A
#
# COMPACT_ATOMS: atom_id res chain seq x y z
N MET A 1 17.18 -45.66 1.29
CA MET A 1 17.08 -44.52 2.22
C MET A 1 17.90 -44.86 3.45
N ALA A 2 18.92 -44.06 3.80
CA ALA A 2 19.93 -44.44 4.79
C ALA A 2 19.38 -44.79 6.19
N PHE A 3 18.24 -44.22 6.58
CA PHE A 3 17.52 -44.61 7.80
C PHE A 3 16.97 -46.04 7.73
N VAL A 4 16.31 -46.39 6.61
CA VAL A 4 15.75 -47.72 6.35
C VAL A 4 16.87 -48.76 6.25
N GLU A 5 17.98 -48.42 5.59
CA GLU A 5 19.16 -49.28 5.50
C GLU A 5 19.76 -49.59 6.88
N TRP A 6 19.80 -48.61 7.79
CA TRP A 6 20.20 -48.84 9.17
C TRP A 6 19.20 -49.71 9.95
N GLN A 7 17.88 -49.48 9.79
CA GLN A 7 16.87 -50.29 10.47
C GLN A 7 16.94 -51.77 10.05
N ASN A 8 17.18 -52.04 8.76
CA ASN A 8 17.26 -53.41 8.23
C ASN A 8 18.51 -54.18 8.69
N HIS A 9 19.54 -53.49 9.19
CA HIS A 9 20.80 -54.10 9.65
C HIS A 9 20.97 -54.07 11.17
N ARG A 10 19.88 -53.88 11.92
CA ARG A 10 19.90 -53.99 13.38
C ARG A 10 20.33 -55.39 13.83
N HIS A 11 21.20 -55.46 14.84
CA HIS A 11 21.77 -56.71 15.37
C HIS A 11 22.68 -57.48 14.40
N THR A 12 23.03 -56.88 13.25
CA THR A 12 24.04 -57.43 12.34
C THR A 12 25.42 -56.85 12.66
N ASN A 13 26.47 -57.54 12.25
CA ASN A 13 27.85 -57.05 12.27
C ASN A 13 28.06 -55.73 11.50
N LEU A 14 27.16 -55.39 10.57
CA LEU A 14 27.18 -54.16 9.77
C LEU A 14 26.39 -53.00 10.41
N GLU A 15 25.73 -53.19 11.55
CA GLU A 15 24.89 -52.16 12.18
C GLU A 15 25.65 -50.83 12.40
N ALA A 16 26.90 -50.93 12.88
CA ALA A 16 27.73 -49.78 13.18
C ALA A 16 28.00 -48.93 11.92
N GLU A 17 28.25 -49.56 10.78
CA GLU A 17 28.51 -48.90 9.50
C GLU A 17 27.26 -48.14 9.03
N TYR A 18 26.12 -48.83 8.96
CA TYR A 18 24.87 -48.22 8.50
C TYR A 18 24.37 -47.11 9.45
N ARG A 19 24.55 -47.28 10.76
CA ARG A 19 24.26 -46.24 11.76
C ARG A 19 25.14 -45.00 11.54
N ASN A 20 26.42 -45.18 11.26
CA ASN A 20 27.35 -44.08 10.99
C ASN A 20 27.00 -43.37 9.67
N LYS A 21 26.65 -44.13 8.63
CA LYS A 21 26.15 -43.59 7.34
C LYS A 21 24.90 -42.73 7.54
N TYR A 22 23.92 -43.22 8.29
CA TYR A 22 22.70 -42.47 8.63
C TYR A 22 23.01 -41.18 9.40
N LYS A 23 23.83 -41.26 10.46
CA LYS A 23 24.23 -40.08 11.26
C LYS A 23 24.92 -39.01 10.39
N ARG A 24 25.83 -39.43 9.51
CA ARG A 24 26.53 -38.53 8.58
C ARG A 24 25.56 -37.80 7.66
N LEU A 25 24.65 -38.55 7.01
CA LEU A 25 23.69 -37.98 6.07
C LEU A 25 22.67 -37.08 6.77
N ARG A 26 22.21 -37.45 7.97
CA ARG A 26 21.33 -36.59 8.79
C ARG A 26 22.02 -35.29 9.18
N LYS A 27 23.29 -35.35 9.61
CA LYS A 27 24.09 -34.15 9.91
C LYS A 27 24.24 -33.26 8.67
N LEU A 28 24.58 -33.85 7.54
CA LEU A 28 24.71 -33.12 6.28
C LEU A 28 23.40 -32.44 5.86
N ALA A 29 22.28 -33.15 5.94
CA ALA A 29 20.96 -32.60 5.63
C ALA A 29 20.61 -31.45 6.57
N LYS A 30 20.84 -31.62 7.88
CA LYS A 30 20.62 -30.57 8.88
C LYS A 30 21.45 -29.32 8.55
N THR A 31 22.75 -29.47 8.32
CA THR A 31 23.64 -28.35 7.97
C THR A 31 23.19 -27.65 6.68
N LYS A 32 22.77 -28.38 5.65
CA LYS A 32 22.24 -27.76 4.42
C LYS A 32 20.95 -26.98 4.65
N ILE A 33 20.05 -27.49 5.49
CA ILE A 33 18.81 -26.80 5.84
C ILE A 33 19.11 -25.52 6.62
N GLU A 34 20.01 -25.59 7.60
CA GLU A 34 20.45 -24.42 8.39
C GLU A 34 21.07 -23.35 7.48
N HIS A 35 21.99 -23.75 6.59
CA HIS A 35 22.60 -22.84 5.62
C HIS A 35 21.57 -22.18 4.71
N ARG A 36 20.60 -22.95 4.18
CA ARG A 36 19.56 -22.38 3.31
C ARG A 36 18.61 -21.44 4.07
N GLN A 37 18.36 -21.70 5.35
CA GLN A 37 17.57 -20.80 6.19
C GLN A 37 18.30 -19.47 6.38
N GLU A 38 19.61 -19.50 6.64
CA GLU A 38 20.45 -18.31 6.77
C GLU A 38 20.46 -17.50 5.47
N GLU A 39 20.78 -18.14 4.34
CA GLU A 39 20.74 -17.49 3.01
C GLU A 39 19.39 -16.83 2.72
N TYR A 40 18.28 -17.51 3.06
CA TYR A 40 16.94 -16.95 2.85
C TYR A 40 16.72 -15.67 3.66
N TRP A 41 17.20 -15.61 4.91
CA TRP A 41 17.05 -14.41 5.73
C TRP A 41 17.93 -13.27 5.23
N ASP A 42 19.14 -13.57 4.75
CA ASP A 42 20.01 -12.58 4.12
C ASP A 42 19.36 -12.00 2.85
N GLU A 43 18.84 -12.85 1.96
CA GLU A 43 18.10 -12.44 0.75
C GLU A 43 16.91 -11.51 1.10
N VAL A 44 16.18 -11.81 2.17
CA VAL A 44 15.04 -11.00 2.64
C VAL A 44 15.51 -9.64 3.16
N CYS A 45 16.56 -9.61 3.98
CA CYS A 45 17.12 -8.38 4.53
C CYS A 45 17.66 -7.48 3.41
N GLU A 46 18.44 -8.04 2.49
CA GLU A 46 18.96 -7.31 1.32
C GLU A 46 17.84 -6.72 0.47
N GLY A 47 16.76 -7.48 0.23
CA GLY A 47 15.60 -7.01 -0.52
C GLY A 47 14.92 -5.80 0.13
N ILE A 48 14.76 -5.82 1.45
CA ILE A 48 14.18 -4.72 2.22
C ILE A 48 15.11 -3.49 2.16
N GLU A 49 16.39 -3.68 2.45
CA GLU A 49 17.37 -2.59 2.44
C GLU A 49 17.47 -1.92 1.07
N LYS A 50 17.54 -2.72 0.01
CA LYS A 50 17.60 -2.21 -1.36
C LYS A 50 16.36 -1.38 -1.70
N SER A 51 15.17 -1.87 -1.33
CA SER A 51 13.91 -1.16 -1.56
C SER A 51 13.87 0.18 -0.82
N ILE A 52 14.35 0.22 0.42
CA ILE A 52 14.44 1.47 1.19
C ILE A 52 15.44 2.44 0.55
N LYS A 53 16.63 1.95 0.15
CA LYS A 53 17.66 2.76 -0.53
C LYS A 53 17.16 3.34 -1.85
N SER A 54 16.29 2.65 -2.57
CA SER A 54 15.65 3.13 -3.81
C SER A 54 14.38 3.95 -3.59
N ASN A 55 14.05 4.32 -2.34
CA ASN A 55 12.81 5.02 -1.95
C ASN A 55 11.51 4.29 -2.33
N ASP A 56 11.58 2.97 -2.57
CA ASP A 56 10.42 2.11 -2.83
C ASP A 56 9.90 1.52 -1.51
N THR A 57 9.25 2.38 -0.74
CA THR A 57 8.66 1.99 0.55
C THR A 57 7.54 0.98 0.39
N ALA A 58 6.82 0.99 -0.75
CA ALA A 58 5.74 0.05 -1.03
C ALA A 58 6.24 -1.40 -1.08
N THR A 59 7.35 -1.64 -1.78
CA THR A 59 7.97 -2.97 -1.86
C THR A 59 8.58 -3.40 -0.52
N ALA A 60 9.23 -2.49 0.21
CA ALA A 60 9.77 -2.81 1.54
C ALA A 60 8.66 -3.29 2.50
N PHE A 61 7.54 -2.56 2.58
CA PHE A 61 6.42 -2.93 3.45
C PHE A 61 5.66 -4.16 2.95
N SER A 62 5.67 -4.48 1.65
CA SER A 62 5.05 -5.70 1.12
C SER A 62 5.82 -6.94 1.58
N ILE A 63 7.16 -6.92 1.57
CA ILE A 63 8.02 -7.99 2.08
C ILE A 63 7.78 -8.18 3.58
N ILE A 64 7.78 -7.11 4.37
CA ILE A 64 7.52 -7.16 5.83
C ILE A 64 6.13 -7.74 6.12
N ARG A 65 5.11 -7.32 5.37
CA ARG A 65 3.74 -7.84 5.54
C ARG A 65 3.66 -9.34 5.24
N ARG A 66 4.38 -9.82 4.21
CA ARG A 66 4.48 -11.25 3.87
C ARG A 66 5.11 -12.05 5.03
N LEU A 67 6.16 -11.52 5.65
CA LEU A 67 6.81 -12.16 6.81
C LEU A 67 5.91 -12.23 8.05
N LYS A 68 5.09 -11.20 8.28
CA LYS A 68 4.13 -11.15 9.40
C LYS A 68 2.95 -12.11 9.24
N GLY A 69 2.89 -12.89 8.15
CA GLY A 69 1.72 -13.71 7.83
C GLY A 69 0.51 -12.89 7.41
N GLY A 70 0.71 -11.63 7.00
CA GLY A 70 -0.34 -10.82 6.42
C GLY A 70 -0.88 -11.51 5.17
N SER A 71 -2.20 -11.64 5.08
CA SER A 71 -2.88 -12.25 3.93
C SER A 71 -2.29 -11.70 2.63
N LYS A 72 -1.97 -12.60 1.69
CA LYS A 72 -1.67 -12.19 0.32
C LYS A 72 -2.80 -11.25 -0.10
N ARG A 73 -2.48 -10.03 -0.52
CA ARG A 73 -3.48 -9.26 -1.28
C ARG A 73 -3.93 -10.21 -2.37
N VAL A 74 -5.22 -10.45 -2.50
CA VAL A 74 -5.75 -11.19 -3.63
C VAL A 74 -5.56 -10.27 -4.83
N GLU A 75 -4.35 -10.29 -5.38
CA GLU A 75 -4.00 -9.64 -6.61
C GLU A 75 -4.77 -10.40 -7.69
N ASN A 76 -5.63 -9.68 -8.41
CA ASN A 76 -6.58 -10.20 -9.40
C ASN A 76 -7.77 -10.97 -8.80
N MET A 77 -8.53 -10.31 -7.90
CA MET A 77 -9.92 -10.73 -7.69
C MET A 77 -10.63 -10.75 -9.04
N PRO A 78 -11.28 -11.85 -9.41
CA PRO A 78 -12.05 -11.89 -10.64
C PRO A 78 -13.18 -10.85 -10.59
N ILE A 79 -13.42 -10.17 -11.70
CA ILE A 79 -14.55 -9.23 -11.84
C ILE A 79 -15.52 -9.75 -12.89
N GLU A 80 -16.79 -9.41 -12.78
CA GLU A 80 -17.79 -9.83 -13.77
C GLU A 80 -17.86 -8.85 -14.95
N ASP A 81 -17.98 -9.40 -16.16
CA ASP A 81 -18.39 -8.63 -17.32
C ASP A 81 -19.87 -8.23 -17.22
N LYS A 82 -20.37 -7.46 -18.20
CA LYS A 82 -21.77 -7.00 -18.19
C LYS A 82 -22.80 -8.12 -18.28
N ASN A 83 -22.39 -9.29 -18.77
CA ASN A 83 -23.24 -10.46 -18.93
C ASN A 83 -23.11 -11.43 -17.74
N GLY A 84 -22.39 -11.03 -16.67
CA GLY A 84 -22.17 -11.85 -15.48
C GLY A 84 -21.07 -12.91 -15.65
N LYS A 85 -20.24 -12.83 -16.69
CA LYS A 85 -19.11 -13.76 -16.88
C LYS A 85 -17.90 -13.29 -16.07
N LEU A 86 -17.31 -14.20 -15.32
CA LEU A 86 -16.12 -13.95 -14.52
C LEU A 86 -14.87 -13.71 -15.40
N LEU A 87 -14.19 -12.59 -15.20
CA LEU A 87 -12.95 -12.18 -15.85
C LEU A 87 -11.78 -12.34 -14.87
N VAL A 88 -10.84 -13.22 -15.20
CA VAL A 88 -9.68 -13.56 -14.33
C VAL A 88 -8.37 -12.97 -14.87
N ASN A 89 -8.27 -12.72 -16.18
CA ASN A 89 -7.09 -12.14 -16.82
C ASN A 89 -7.00 -10.64 -16.61
N SER A 90 -5.83 -10.15 -16.20
CA SER A 90 -5.59 -8.72 -15.92
C SER A 90 -5.94 -7.80 -17.11
N THR A 91 -5.63 -8.20 -18.34
CA THR A 91 -5.93 -7.43 -19.56
C THR A 91 -7.44 -7.26 -19.76
N ASP A 92 -8.20 -8.35 -19.62
CA ASP A 92 -9.66 -8.33 -19.77
C ASP A 92 -10.32 -7.52 -18.65
N GLN A 93 -9.76 -7.59 -17.43
CA GLN A 93 -10.24 -6.79 -16.32
C GLN A 93 -10.03 -5.29 -16.55
N LEU A 94 -8.85 -4.89 -17.05
CA LEU A 94 -8.54 -3.50 -17.40
C LEU A 94 -9.49 -2.98 -18.48
N GLU A 95 -9.77 -3.79 -19.50
CA GLU A 95 -10.70 -3.44 -20.57
C GLU A 95 -12.11 -3.22 -20.03
N ARG A 96 -12.59 -4.14 -19.16
CA ARG A 96 -13.88 -4.02 -18.49
C ARG A 96 -13.98 -2.79 -17.60
N TRP A 97 -12.90 -2.42 -16.89
CA TRP A 97 -12.81 -1.19 -16.10
C TRP A 97 -12.90 0.05 -16.99
N ARG A 98 -12.17 0.07 -18.11
CA ARG A 98 -12.23 1.16 -19.08
C ARG A 98 -13.66 1.34 -19.59
N GLU A 99 -14.31 0.27 -20.03
CA GLU A 99 -15.72 0.30 -20.47
C GLU A 99 -16.65 0.86 -19.39
N TYR A 100 -16.53 0.34 -18.15
CA TYR A 100 -17.36 0.79 -17.02
C TYR A 100 -17.23 2.30 -16.79
N PHE A 101 -16.00 2.81 -16.67
CA PHE A 101 -15.78 4.22 -16.42
C PHE A 101 -16.12 5.10 -17.60
N CYS A 102 -15.90 4.62 -18.83
CA CYS A 102 -16.33 5.35 -20.02
C CYS A 102 -17.84 5.56 -20.04
N GLU A 103 -18.64 4.55 -19.68
CA GLU A 103 -20.10 4.68 -19.62
C GLU A 103 -20.57 5.51 -18.44
N LEU A 104 -19.94 5.33 -17.28
CA LEU A 104 -20.30 6.06 -16.06
C LEU A 104 -19.99 7.54 -16.16
N LEU A 105 -18.84 7.92 -16.73
CA LEU A 105 -18.34 9.29 -16.72
C LEU A 105 -18.66 10.07 -17.98
N ASN A 106 -18.83 9.41 -19.13
CA ASN A 106 -19.18 10.08 -20.39
C ASN A 106 -20.68 10.04 -20.67
N VAL A 107 -21.50 10.11 -19.62
CA VAL A 107 -22.94 10.35 -19.78
C VAL A 107 -23.09 11.76 -20.32
N HIS A 108 -23.47 11.86 -21.60
CA HIS A 108 -23.87 13.12 -22.20
C HIS A 108 -25.20 13.56 -21.57
N SER A 109 -25.11 14.33 -20.49
CA SER A 109 -26.27 14.99 -19.91
C SER A 109 -26.77 16.04 -20.90
N THR A 110 -27.94 15.79 -21.50
CA THR A 110 -28.71 16.84 -22.19
C THR A 110 -29.29 17.74 -21.12
N VAL A 111 -28.51 18.73 -20.68
CA VAL A 111 -29.03 19.76 -19.79
C VAL A 111 -29.92 20.66 -20.64
N ASP A 112 -31.21 20.70 -20.31
CA ASP A 112 -32.15 21.59 -20.97
C ASP A 112 -31.68 23.05 -20.80
N PRO A 113 -31.43 23.80 -21.90
CA PRO A 113 -31.06 25.20 -21.82
C PRO A 113 -32.06 26.03 -21.00
N TYR A 114 -33.33 25.62 -20.95
CA TYR A 114 -34.34 26.25 -20.11
C TYR A 114 -34.04 26.06 -18.62
N VAL A 115 -33.63 24.86 -18.19
CA VAL A 115 -33.21 24.60 -16.80
C VAL A 115 -31.96 25.40 -16.43
N ILE A 116 -30.99 25.54 -17.34
CA ILE A 116 -29.80 26.39 -17.12
C ILE A 116 -30.20 27.85 -16.90
N ASN A 117 -31.17 28.35 -17.68
CA ASN A 117 -31.69 29.71 -17.56
C ASN A 117 -32.57 29.90 -16.31
N GLU A 118 -33.19 28.84 -15.79
CA GLU A 118 -33.91 28.87 -14.50
C GLU A 118 -32.98 28.81 -13.29
N VAL A 119 -31.74 28.32 -13.44
CA VAL A 119 -30.72 28.42 -12.38
C VAL A 119 -30.38 29.89 -12.21
N GLN A 120 -30.95 30.49 -11.16
CA GLN A 120 -30.55 31.81 -10.69
C GLN A 120 -29.11 31.71 -10.18
N ILE A 121 -28.14 32.05 -11.04
CA ILE A 121 -26.78 32.34 -10.61
C ILE A 121 -26.87 33.66 -9.86
N THR A 122 -27.08 33.59 -8.55
CA THR A 122 -26.98 34.77 -7.69
C THR A 122 -25.56 35.28 -7.79
N ALA A 123 -25.34 36.33 -8.59
CA ALA A 123 -24.07 37.03 -8.57
C ALA A 123 -23.78 37.39 -7.10
N PRO A 124 -22.57 37.11 -6.60
CA PRO A 124 -22.23 37.45 -5.23
C PRO A 124 -22.57 38.92 -5.02
N SER A 125 -23.30 39.22 -3.94
CA SER A 125 -23.71 40.58 -3.69
C SER A 125 -22.48 41.48 -3.61
N ARG A 126 -22.64 42.78 -3.84
CA ARG A 126 -21.53 43.73 -3.66
C ARG A 126 -20.85 43.56 -2.30
N LEU A 127 -21.62 43.27 -1.25
CA LEU A 127 -21.12 43.00 0.09
C LEU A 127 -20.33 41.68 0.17
N ASP A 128 -20.75 40.63 -0.53
CA ASP A 128 -20.02 39.35 -0.57
C ASP A 128 -18.70 39.50 -1.31
N LEU A 129 -18.69 40.25 -2.42
CA LEU A 129 -17.47 40.58 -3.15
C LEU A 129 -16.53 41.45 -2.31
N GLU A 130 -17.05 42.45 -1.61
CA GLU A 130 -16.25 43.29 -0.71
C GLU A 130 -15.67 42.47 0.46
N ARG A 131 -16.42 41.51 1.01
CA ARG A 131 -15.92 40.58 2.04
C ARG A 131 -14.86 39.62 1.51
N GLN A 132 -15.05 39.04 0.33
CA GLN A 132 -14.09 38.12 -0.27
C GLN A 132 -12.78 38.81 -0.68
N ASN A 133 -12.88 40.08 -1.10
CA ASN A 133 -11.71 40.90 -1.45
C ASN A 133 -11.08 41.60 -0.24
N ALA A 134 -11.72 41.55 0.93
CA ALA A 134 -11.15 42.11 2.15
C ALA A 134 -9.94 41.29 2.62
N ARG A 135 -8.99 41.97 3.27
CA ARG A 135 -7.87 41.27 3.91
C ARG A 135 -8.41 40.37 5.04
N PRO A 136 -7.92 39.13 5.17
CA PRO A 136 -8.30 38.26 6.27
C PRO A 136 -8.04 38.93 7.62
N SER A 137 -9.01 38.85 8.52
CA SER A 137 -8.84 39.29 9.89
C SER A 137 -8.02 38.29 10.70
N PHE A 138 -7.39 38.77 11.77
CA PHE A 138 -6.63 37.93 12.69
C PHE A 138 -7.48 36.78 13.26
N GLU A 139 -8.75 37.04 13.57
CA GLU A 139 -9.66 36.04 14.14
C GLU A 139 -10.01 34.94 13.13
N GLU A 140 -10.18 35.30 11.85
CA GLU A 140 -10.42 34.33 10.77
C GLU A 140 -9.21 33.42 10.57
N VAL A 141 -8.00 34.00 10.53
CA VAL A 141 -6.75 33.22 10.41
C VAL A 141 -6.58 32.28 11.60
N LYS A 142 -6.81 32.79 12.83
CA LYS A 142 -6.75 31.98 14.05
C LYS A 142 -7.78 30.84 14.04
N ARG A 143 -9.01 31.10 13.57
CA ARG A 143 -10.08 30.10 13.46
C ARG A 143 -9.72 29.05 12.42
N ALA A 144 -9.22 29.44 11.25
CA ALA A 144 -8.79 28.54 10.20
C ALA A 144 -7.66 27.62 10.68
N LEU A 145 -6.63 28.18 11.32
CA LEU A 145 -5.53 27.41 11.91
C LEU A 145 -6.03 26.37 12.92
N ASN A 146 -6.98 26.73 13.79
CA ASN A 146 -7.56 25.80 14.76
C ASN A 146 -8.37 24.66 14.11
N GLN A 147 -9.03 24.93 12.97
CA GLN A 147 -9.79 23.92 12.23
C GLN A 147 -8.91 22.94 11.44
N MET A 148 -7.66 23.30 11.15
CA MET A 148 -6.73 22.41 10.45
C MET A 148 -6.45 21.14 11.27
N LYS A 149 -6.40 19.98 10.61
CA LYS A 149 -6.11 18.70 11.28
C LYS A 149 -4.61 18.57 11.53
N SER A 150 -4.26 18.24 12.77
CA SER A 150 -2.88 17.96 13.19
C SER A 150 -2.41 16.58 12.73
N ARG A 151 -1.08 16.37 12.69
CA ARG A 151 -0.43 15.10 12.31
C ARG A 151 -0.74 14.62 10.90
N LYS A 152 -1.02 15.55 9.99
CA LYS A 152 -1.06 15.28 8.55
C LYS A 152 0.35 15.39 7.97
N ALA A 153 0.63 14.60 6.94
CA ALA A 153 1.88 14.70 6.20
C ALA A 153 2.00 16.10 5.58
N PRO A 154 3.21 16.68 5.52
CA PRO A 154 3.43 17.97 4.87
C PRO A 154 3.18 17.88 3.37
N GLY A 155 2.91 19.04 2.76
CA GLY A 155 2.89 19.18 1.31
C GLY A 155 4.31 19.22 0.72
N SER A 156 4.41 19.61 -0.54
CA SER A 156 5.70 19.82 -1.22
C SER A 156 6.53 20.96 -0.62
N ASP A 157 5.91 21.82 0.19
CA ASP A 157 6.52 22.91 0.94
C ASP A 157 7.16 22.46 2.27
N GLU A 158 7.02 21.18 2.63
CA GLU A 158 7.52 20.59 3.89
C GLU A 158 6.93 21.21 5.18
N VAL A 159 5.90 22.05 5.08
CA VAL A 159 5.27 22.72 6.21
C VAL A 159 4.04 21.93 6.67
N THR A 160 3.98 21.64 7.98
CA THR A 160 2.82 20.96 8.59
C THR A 160 1.89 21.94 9.31
N ALA A 161 0.63 21.54 9.46
CA ALA A 161 -0.34 22.29 10.27
C ALA A 161 0.12 22.49 11.71
N ASP A 162 0.92 21.57 12.26
CA ASP A 162 1.45 21.65 13.61
C ASP A 162 2.52 22.75 13.75
N ILE A 163 3.35 22.94 12.72
CA ILE A 163 4.31 24.05 12.65
C ILE A 163 3.57 25.39 12.60
N LEU A 164 2.53 25.49 11.78
CA LEU A 164 1.73 26.72 11.66
C LEU A 164 1.00 27.06 12.96
N LYS A 165 0.45 26.06 13.67
CA LYS A 165 -0.16 26.25 14.99
C LYS A 165 0.86 26.63 16.06
N ALA A 166 2.05 26.03 16.04
CA ALA A 166 3.13 26.30 16.99
C ALA A 166 3.76 27.70 16.81
N GLY A 167 3.73 28.26 15.58
CA GLY A 167 4.23 29.61 15.30
C GLY A 167 3.46 30.74 15.99
N GLY A 168 2.29 30.46 16.58
CA GLY A 168 1.59 31.36 17.49
C GLY A 168 1.22 32.73 16.91
N LEU A 169 1.18 33.77 17.77
CA LEU A 169 0.77 35.14 17.43
C LEU A 169 1.62 35.84 16.36
N ARG A 170 2.84 35.35 16.07
CA ARG A 170 3.76 36.02 15.14
C ARG A 170 3.41 35.78 13.67
N LEU A 171 2.83 34.62 13.34
CA LEU A 171 2.38 34.30 11.98
C LEU A 171 1.05 34.98 11.63
N SER A 172 0.27 35.38 12.61
CA SER A 172 -1.02 36.04 12.42
C SER A 172 -0.94 37.57 12.42
N GLN A 173 0.26 38.16 12.59
CA GLN A 173 0.53 39.61 12.56
C GLN A 173 1.32 40.06 11.32
N SER A 174 1.66 39.14 10.41
CA SER A 174 2.39 39.42 9.14
C SER A 174 1.39 39.71 8.02
#